data_AF-A0A318S178-F1
#
_entry.id   AF-A0A318S178-F1
#
_cell.length_a   1.000
_cell.length_b   1.000
_cell.length_c   1.000
_cell.angle_alpha   90.00
_cell.angle_beta   90.00
_cell.angle_gamma   90.00
#
_symmetry.space_group_name_H-M   'P 1'
#
loop_
_entity.id
_entity.type
_entity.pdbx_description
1 polymer ?
#
loop_
_entity_poly.entity_id
_entity_poly.type
_entity_poly.pdbx_seq_one_letter_code
_entity_poly.pdbx_strand_id
1 'polypeptide(L)'
;MLTALYPLLLLVHVFAALAFFAMEGALFFAVREARATRTPELLRAALTRFQTLGRYIGPIPPLLLISGLALCAVAWGFRTPWVNLSLVGFALCAALARGYEVPRYMNAGRLLDSGASFELVRAGLNDPRLRLAAHLRYTLMLWLVLLMTIKPALTVAVLALAASLGVALLLAALRSGPRGVTRPA
;
A
#
# COMPACT_ATOMS: atom_id res chain seq x y z
N MET A 1 5.97 7.63 -36.07
CA MET A 1 6.55 7.04 -34.84
C MET A 1 5.74 7.36 -33.58
N LEU A 2 5.31 8.60 -33.34
CA LEU A 2 4.47 8.97 -32.17
C LEU A 2 3.12 8.21 -32.09
N THR A 3 2.52 7.87 -33.24
CA THR A 3 1.26 7.12 -33.34
C THR A 3 1.31 5.72 -32.75
N ALA A 4 2.46 5.03 -32.80
CA ALA A 4 2.64 3.71 -32.20
C ALA A 4 3.21 3.77 -30.77
N LEU A 5 3.85 4.88 -30.41
CA LEU A 5 4.47 5.07 -29.10
C LEU A 5 3.43 5.17 -27.98
N TYR A 6 2.36 5.95 -28.17
CA TYR A 6 1.33 6.13 -27.15
C TYR A 6 0.64 4.80 -26.77
N PRO A 7 0.13 3.99 -27.71
CA PRO A 7 -0.48 2.69 -27.38
C PRO A 7 0.48 1.73 -26.68
N LEU A 8 1.76 1.72 -27.08
CA LEU A 8 2.78 0.89 -26.45
C LEU A 8 3.06 1.33 -25.00
N LEU A 9 3.22 2.63 -24.75
CA LEU A 9 3.41 3.16 -23.39
C LEU A 9 2.19 2.88 -22.51
N LEU A 10 0.98 3.02 -23.07
CA LEU A 10 -0.27 2.72 -22.37
C LEU A 10 -0.36 1.24 -22.01
N LEU A 11 0.00 0.35 -22.94
CA LEU A 11 0.07 -1.10 -22.69
C LEU A 11 1.01 -1.40 -21.52
N VAL A 12 2.26 -0.93 -21.60
CA VAL A 12 3.26 -1.14 -20.55
C VAL A 12 2.78 -0.60 -19.20
N HIS A 13 2.18 0.59 -19.18
CA HIS A 13 1.67 1.20 -17.96
C HIS A 13 0.54 0.39 -17.32
N VAL A 14 -0.42 -0.07 -18.12
CA VAL A 14 -1.55 -0.89 -17.64
C VAL A 14 -1.05 -2.23 -17.13
N PHE A 15 -0.15 -2.91 -17.84
CA PHE A 15 0.44 -4.16 -17.36
C PHE A 15 1.24 -3.98 -16.07
N ALA A 16 2.03 -2.91 -15.96
CA ALA A 16 2.76 -2.58 -14.74
C ALA A 16 1.78 -2.28 -13.58
N ALA A 17 0.67 -1.60 -13.85
CA ALA A 17 -0.37 -1.34 -12.85
C ALA A 17 -1.01 -2.64 -12.38
N LEU A 18 -1.46 -3.50 -13.29
CA LEU A 18 -2.06 -4.80 -12.94
C LEU A 18 -1.10 -5.66 -12.12
N ALA A 19 0.17 -5.75 -12.53
CA ALA A 19 1.19 -6.48 -11.80
C ALA A 19 1.43 -5.88 -10.40
N PHE A 20 1.45 -4.53 -10.29
CA PHE A 20 1.60 -3.83 -9.02
C PHE A 20 0.47 -4.18 -8.05
N PHE A 21 -0.79 -4.04 -8.49
CA PHE A 21 -1.96 -4.35 -7.66
C PHE A 21 -2.05 -5.83 -7.29
N ALA A 22 -1.72 -6.74 -8.22
CA ALA A 22 -1.70 -8.18 -7.94
C ALA A 22 -0.66 -8.53 -6.85
N MET A 23 0.57 -8.01 -6.98
CA MET A 23 1.65 -8.26 -6.02
C MET A 23 1.35 -7.62 -4.65
N GLU A 24 0.79 -6.42 -4.63
CA GLU A 24 0.37 -5.77 -3.39
C GLU A 24 -0.78 -6.52 -2.68
N GLY A 25 -1.68 -7.13 -3.46
CA GLY A 25 -2.69 -8.05 -2.94
C GLY A 25 -2.08 -9.30 -2.32
N ALA A 26 -1.08 -9.90 -2.98
CA ALA A 26 -0.35 -11.05 -2.42
C ALA A 26 0.38 -10.69 -1.11
N LEU A 27 1.03 -9.53 -1.05
CA LEU A 27 1.67 -9.01 0.16
C LEU A 27 0.65 -8.73 1.28
N PHE A 28 -0.52 -8.20 0.94
CA PHE A 28 -1.61 -7.99 1.89
C PHE A 28 -1.99 -9.29 2.60
N PHE A 29 -2.21 -10.36 1.82
CA PHE A 29 -2.56 -11.67 2.37
C PHE A 29 -1.43 -12.28 3.20
N ALA A 30 -0.18 -12.17 2.75
CA ALA A 30 0.98 -12.66 3.51
C ALA A 30 1.09 -11.96 4.88
N VAL A 31 0.89 -10.64 4.94
CA VAL A 31 0.86 -9.88 6.20
C VAL A 31 -0.32 -10.29 7.07
N ARG A 32 -1.50 -10.49 6.47
CA ARG A 32 -2.70 -10.90 7.20
C ARG A 32 -2.51 -12.27 7.86
N GLU A 33 -1.91 -13.20 7.12
CA GLU A 33 -1.53 -14.52 7.62
C GLU A 33 -0.50 -14.40 8.77
N ALA A 34 0.58 -13.63 8.58
CA ALA A 34 1.60 -13.42 9.62
C ALA A 34 1.01 -12.87 10.93
N ARG A 35 -0.04 -12.05 10.87
CA ARG A 35 -0.72 -11.53 12.09
C ARG A 35 -1.67 -12.55 12.73
N ALA A 36 -2.27 -13.43 11.93
CA ALA A 36 -3.29 -14.37 12.36
C ALA A 36 -2.71 -15.68 12.94
N THR A 37 -1.48 -16.03 12.58
CA THR A 37 -0.83 -17.26 13.02
C THR A 37 -0.63 -17.30 14.54
N ARG A 38 -0.65 -18.52 15.10
CA ARG A 38 -0.47 -18.78 16.54
C ARG A 38 0.80 -19.58 16.84
N THR A 39 1.57 -19.94 15.82
CA THR A 39 2.78 -20.74 15.95
C THR A 39 3.97 -20.00 15.32
N PRO A 40 5.18 -20.13 15.90
CA PRO A 40 6.38 -19.46 15.39
C PRO A 40 6.79 -19.98 14.01
N GLU A 41 6.53 -21.25 13.68
CA GLU A 41 6.85 -21.84 12.38
C GLU A 41 6.04 -21.21 11.26
N LEU A 42 4.73 -21.07 11.46
CA LEU A 42 3.84 -20.44 10.47
C LEU A 42 4.12 -18.94 10.34
N LEU A 43 4.47 -18.28 11.44
CA LEU A 43 4.90 -16.89 11.39
C LEU A 43 6.18 -16.72 10.56
N ARG A 44 7.18 -17.58 10.76
CA ARG A 44 8.41 -17.58 9.97
C ARG A 44 8.09 -17.80 8.49
N ALA A 45 7.27 -18.79 8.16
CA ALA A 45 6.87 -19.06 6.78
C ALA A 45 6.18 -17.86 6.11
N ALA A 46 5.28 -17.18 6.82
CA ALA A 46 4.59 -16.00 6.32
C ALA A 46 5.55 -14.80 6.08
N LEU A 47 6.50 -14.57 7.00
CA LEU A 47 7.51 -13.52 6.85
C LEU A 47 8.49 -13.82 5.71
N THR A 48 8.91 -15.08 5.54
CA THR A 48 9.71 -15.51 4.38
C THR A 48 8.96 -15.30 3.07
N ARG A 49 7.66 -15.63 3.03
CA ARG A 49 6.82 -15.37 1.85
C ARG A 49 6.74 -13.87 1.53
N PHE A 50 6.55 -13.02 2.56
CA PHE A 50 6.57 -11.57 2.40
C PHE A 50 7.89 -11.06 1.82
N GLN A 51 9.04 -11.56 2.31
CA GLN A 51 10.36 -11.20 1.79
C GLN A 51 10.54 -11.61 0.32
N THR A 52 10.14 -12.83 -0.01
CA THR A 52 10.22 -13.37 -1.38
C THR A 52 9.37 -12.55 -2.34
N LEU A 53 8.10 -12.29 -1.99
CA LEU A 53 7.21 -11.43 -2.78
C LEU A 53 7.75 -9.99 -2.88
N GLY A 54 8.33 -9.47 -1.80
CA GLY A 54 8.98 -8.15 -1.75
C GLY A 54 10.14 -8.00 -2.74
N ARG A 55 10.85 -9.08 -3.05
CA ARG A 55 11.90 -9.08 -4.07
C ARG A 55 11.31 -9.01 -5.49
N TYR A 56 10.25 -9.76 -5.76
CA TYR A 56 9.60 -9.77 -7.06
C TYR A 56 8.83 -8.48 -7.38
N ILE A 57 8.26 -7.81 -6.37
CA ILE A 57 7.59 -6.53 -6.58
C ILE A 57 8.58 -5.39 -6.84
N GLY A 58 9.82 -5.48 -6.36
CA GLY A 58 10.85 -4.43 -6.45
C GLY A 58 10.94 -3.63 -7.76
N PRO A 59 11.00 -4.29 -8.94
CA PRO A 59 11.09 -3.61 -10.24
C PRO A 59 9.76 -3.02 -10.76
N ILE A 60 8.61 -3.41 -10.20
CA ILE A 60 7.29 -3.04 -10.74
C ILE A 60 6.94 -1.55 -10.48
N PRO A 61 7.08 -0.98 -9.26
CA PRO A 61 6.78 0.42 -9.02
C PRO A 61 7.59 1.41 -9.88
N PRO A 62 8.92 1.23 -10.09
CA PRO A 62 9.67 2.06 -11.02
C PRO A 62 9.15 1.99 -12.45
N LEU A 63 8.82 0.79 -12.95
CA LEU A 63 8.26 0.61 -14.30
C LEU A 63 6.91 1.33 -14.43
N LEU A 64 6.04 1.21 -13.43
CA LEU A 64 4.75 1.90 -13.38
C LEU A 64 4.92 3.42 -13.38
N LEU A 65 5.86 3.94 -12.59
CA LEU A 65 6.15 5.37 -12.51
C LEU A 65 6.72 5.90 -13.83
N ILE A 66 7.75 5.25 -14.37
CA ILE A 66 8.43 5.69 -15.60
C ILE A 66 7.45 5.71 -16.77
N SER A 67 6.65 4.64 -16.93
CA SER A 67 5.63 4.59 -17.98
C SER A 67 4.55 5.65 -17.81
N GLY A 68 4.13 5.95 -16.57
CA GLY A 68 3.17 7.01 -16.28
C GLY A 68 3.71 8.41 -16.58
N LEU A 69 4.97 8.68 -16.23
CA LEU A 69 5.65 9.94 -16.55
C LEU A 69 5.83 10.10 -18.07
N ALA A 70 6.17 9.02 -18.78
CA ALA A 70 6.27 9.03 -20.23
C ALA A 70 4.91 9.36 -20.88
N LEU A 71 3.81 8.74 -20.42
CA LEU A 71 2.46 9.06 -20.89
C LEU A 71 2.07 10.51 -20.59
N CYS A 72 2.44 11.03 -19.41
CA CYS A 72 2.25 12.43 -19.07
C CYS A 72 2.98 13.35 -20.05
N ALA A 73 4.23 13.04 -20.41
CA ALA A 73 5.01 13.85 -21.34
C ALA A 73 4.42 13.87 -22.77
N VAL A 74 3.83 12.76 -23.23
CA VAL A 74 3.35 12.65 -24.62
C VAL A 74 1.88 12.98 -24.82
N ALA A 75 1.03 12.90 -23.79
CA ALA A 75 -0.44 12.97 -23.97
C ALA A 75 -1.19 13.92 -23.03
N TRP A 76 -0.75 14.11 -21.78
CA TRP A 76 -1.58 14.79 -20.76
C TRP A 76 -0.96 16.08 -20.20
N GLY A 77 0.35 16.10 -19.99
CA GLY A 77 1.06 17.17 -19.31
C GLY A 77 0.73 17.32 -17.81
N PHE A 78 1.65 17.95 -17.07
CA PHE A 78 1.52 18.17 -15.61
C PHE A 78 0.50 19.24 -15.20
N ARG A 79 -0.18 19.87 -16.16
CA ARG A 79 -1.32 20.76 -15.85
C ARG A 79 -2.59 19.98 -15.56
N THR A 80 -2.59 18.67 -15.84
CA THR A 80 -3.74 17.79 -15.62
C THR A 80 -3.87 17.42 -14.15
N PRO A 81 -4.95 17.83 -13.44
CA PRO A 81 -5.03 17.69 -11.99
C PRO A 81 -4.93 16.25 -11.46
N TRP A 82 -5.61 15.30 -12.10
CA TRP A 82 -5.60 13.91 -11.66
C TRP A 82 -4.21 13.28 -11.80
N VAL A 83 -3.38 13.71 -12.76
CA VAL A 83 -1.99 13.24 -12.91
C VAL A 83 -1.18 13.63 -11.68
N ASN A 84 -1.24 14.89 -11.26
CA ASN A 84 -0.49 15.37 -10.10
C ASN A 84 -0.96 14.69 -8.81
N LEU A 85 -2.27 14.54 -8.62
CA LEU A 85 -2.83 13.83 -7.48
C LEU A 85 -2.41 12.35 -7.45
N SER A 86 -2.36 11.69 -8.60
CA SER A 86 -1.87 10.31 -8.68
C SER A 86 -0.38 10.18 -8.37
N LEU A 87 0.46 11.13 -8.81
CA LEU A 87 1.88 11.15 -8.45
C LEU A 87 2.08 11.33 -6.95
N VAL A 88 1.33 12.23 -6.32
CA VAL A 88 1.35 12.43 -4.86
C VAL A 88 0.88 11.17 -4.14
N GLY A 89 -0.25 10.58 -4.54
CA GLY A 89 -0.76 9.34 -3.95
C GLY A 89 0.23 8.18 -4.08
N PHE A 90 0.87 8.06 -5.24
CA PHE A 90 1.89 7.04 -5.49
C PHE A 90 3.14 7.25 -4.61
N ALA A 91 3.60 8.49 -4.47
CA ALA A 91 4.71 8.83 -3.57
C ALA A 91 4.38 8.54 -2.10
N LEU A 92 3.16 8.85 -1.66
CA LEU A 92 2.68 8.51 -0.31
C LEU A 92 2.62 7.00 -0.09
N CYS A 93 2.12 6.23 -1.07
CA CYS A 93 2.16 4.77 -1.02
C CYS A 93 3.59 4.25 -0.87
N ALA A 94 4.54 4.79 -1.63
CA ALA A 94 5.95 4.41 -1.55
C ALA A 94 6.56 4.78 -0.19
N ALA A 95 6.24 5.96 0.36
CA ALA A 95 6.71 6.40 1.67
C ALA A 95 6.17 5.51 2.80
N LEU A 96 4.88 5.17 2.79
CA LEU A 96 4.28 4.24 3.75
C LEU A 96 4.89 2.84 3.64
N ALA A 97 5.00 2.32 2.42
CA ALA A 97 5.55 0.98 2.19
C ALA A 97 7.02 0.90 2.59
N ARG A 98 7.90 1.67 1.93
CA ARG A 98 9.35 1.55 2.09
C ARG A 98 9.88 2.28 3.32
N GLY A 99 9.27 3.39 3.70
CA GLY A 99 9.69 4.18 4.87
C GLY A 99 9.19 3.63 6.20
N TYR A 100 8.05 2.91 6.21
CA TYR A 100 7.41 2.51 7.47
C TYR A 100 7.12 1.01 7.59
N GLU A 101 6.42 0.42 6.63
CA GLU A 101 5.93 -0.96 6.69
C GLU A 101 7.03 -2.00 6.49
N VAL A 102 7.74 -1.95 5.35
CA VAL A 102 8.77 -2.93 4.97
C VAL A 102 9.86 -3.07 6.05
N PRO A 103 10.44 -1.98 6.59
CA PRO A 103 11.45 -2.10 7.65
C PRO A 103 10.95 -2.86 8.88
N ARG A 104 9.67 -2.70 9.25
CA ARG A 104 9.07 -3.40 10.39
C ARG A 104 8.87 -4.88 10.14
N TYR A 105 8.40 -5.27 8.95
CA TYR A 105 8.28 -6.68 8.58
C TYR A 105 9.66 -7.36 8.46
N MET A 106 10.66 -6.66 7.91
CA MET A 106 12.04 -7.16 7.88
C MET A 106 12.61 -7.33 9.29
N ASN A 107 12.34 -6.36 10.18
CA ASN A 107 12.78 -6.44 11.56
C ASN A 107 12.12 -7.59 12.33
N ALA A 108 10.83 -7.83 12.09
CA ALA A 108 10.12 -8.97 12.67
C ALA A 108 10.75 -10.31 12.27
N GLY A 109 11.15 -10.46 10.99
CA GLY A 109 11.87 -11.64 10.52
C GLY A 109 13.22 -11.81 11.23
N ARG A 110 14.03 -10.74 11.27
CA ARG A 110 15.34 -10.76 11.96
C ARG A 110 15.23 -11.10 13.44
N LEU A 111 14.24 -10.53 14.14
CA LEU A 111 14.01 -10.83 15.55
C LEU A 111 13.68 -12.31 15.75
N LEU A 112 12.80 -12.86 14.92
CA LEU A 112 12.44 -14.28 14.98
C LEU A 112 13.64 -15.20 14.71
N ASP A 113 14.53 -14.82 13.79
CA ASP A 113 15.74 -15.58 13.49
C ASP A 113 16.82 -15.45 14.57
N SER A 114 16.86 -14.33 15.29
CA SER A 114 17.76 -14.12 16.44
C SER A 114 17.33 -14.84 17.73
N GLY A 115 16.19 -15.57 17.70
CA GLY A 115 15.65 -16.26 18.87
C GLY A 115 14.79 -15.39 19.79
N ALA A 116 14.33 -14.22 19.33
CA ALA A 116 13.38 -13.41 20.08
C ALA A 116 12.08 -14.19 20.32
N SER A 117 11.39 -13.88 21.43
CA SER A 117 10.15 -14.58 21.77
C SER A 117 9.06 -14.33 20.71
N PHE A 118 8.30 -15.38 20.42
CA PHE A 118 7.18 -15.32 19.48
C PHE A 118 6.20 -14.18 19.83
N GLU A 119 5.88 -14.01 21.11
CA GLU A 119 4.97 -12.97 21.58
C GLU A 119 5.50 -11.55 21.35
N LEU A 120 6.80 -11.33 21.49
CA LEU A 120 7.41 -10.02 21.20
C LEU A 120 7.28 -9.66 19.72
N VAL A 121 7.61 -10.59 18.83
CA VAL A 121 7.50 -10.40 17.38
C VAL A 121 6.04 -10.18 16.99
N ARG A 122 5.13 -10.97 17.55
CA ARG A 122 3.70 -10.87 17.31
C ARG A 122 3.10 -9.55 17.80
N ALA A 123 3.51 -9.07 18.96
CA ALA A 123 3.10 -7.76 19.47
C ALA A 123 3.51 -6.65 18.51
N GLY A 124 4.75 -6.69 18.00
CA GLY A 124 5.24 -5.72 17.00
C GLY A 124 4.46 -5.74 15.68
N LEU A 125 4.11 -6.93 15.18
CA LEU A 125 3.31 -7.07 13.94
C LEU A 125 1.86 -6.59 14.10
N ASN A 126 1.35 -6.57 15.33
CA ASN A 126 0.03 -6.11 15.69
C ASN A 126 -0.02 -4.65 16.19
N ASP A 127 1.10 -3.92 16.09
CA ASP A 127 1.16 -2.49 16.40
C ASP A 127 0.04 -1.72 15.65
N PRO A 128 -0.86 -1.01 16.37
CA PRO A 128 -1.91 -0.20 15.77
C PRO A 128 -1.40 0.77 14.69
N ARG A 129 -0.20 1.33 14.85
CA ARG A 129 0.39 2.25 13.87
C ARG A 129 0.76 1.56 12.57
N LEU A 130 1.31 0.34 12.66
CA LEU A 130 1.59 -0.49 11.49
C LEU A 130 0.31 -0.92 10.76
N ARG A 131 -0.76 -1.18 11.51
CA ARG A 131 -2.08 -1.43 10.93
C ARG A 131 -2.63 -0.19 10.23
N LEU A 132 -2.56 0.98 10.87
CA LEU A 132 -3.02 2.23 10.30
C LEU A 132 -2.25 2.58 9.01
N ALA A 133 -0.92 2.48 9.02
CA ALA A 133 -0.09 2.71 7.84
C ALA A 133 -0.51 1.81 6.66
N ALA A 134 -0.70 0.52 6.91
CA ALA A 134 -1.17 -0.41 5.88
C ALA A 134 -2.58 -0.02 5.38
N HIS A 135 -3.52 0.32 6.26
CA HIS A 135 -4.87 0.75 5.85
C HIS A 135 -4.80 2.02 4.97
N LEU A 136 -4.06 3.04 5.40
CA LEU A 136 -3.88 4.27 4.63
C LEU A 136 -3.29 3.98 3.25
N ARG A 137 -2.29 3.09 3.17
CA ARG A 137 -1.70 2.70 1.89
C ARG A 137 -2.71 2.02 0.97
N TYR A 138 -3.47 1.03 1.44
CA TYR A 138 -4.48 0.37 0.60
C TYR A 138 -5.64 1.30 0.23
N THR A 139 -6.01 2.25 1.10
CA THR A 139 -6.97 3.31 0.76
C THR A 139 -6.42 4.22 -0.33
N LEU A 140 -5.16 4.64 -0.25
CA LEU A 140 -4.49 5.42 -1.29
C LEU A 140 -4.42 4.65 -2.62
N MET A 141 -4.14 3.35 -2.56
CA MET A 141 -4.14 2.49 -3.75
C MET A 141 -5.52 2.44 -4.44
N LEU A 142 -6.61 2.29 -3.69
CA LEU A 142 -7.97 2.36 -4.25
C LEU A 142 -8.27 3.74 -4.83
N TRP A 143 -7.84 4.79 -4.14
CA TRP A 143 -7.97 6.16 -4.63
C TRP A 143 -7.18 6.38 -5.94
N LEU A 144 -5.98 5.80 -6.09
CA LEU A 144 -5.22 5.84 -7.34
C LEU A 144 -5.98 5.18 -8.50
N VAL A 145 -6.63 4.03 -8.26
CA VAL A 145 -7.48 3.40 -9.28
C VAL A 145 -8.61 4.35 -9.70
N LEU A 146 -9.28 4.98 -8.74
CA LEU A 146 -10.35 5.94 -9.00
C LEU A 146 -9.88 7.12 -9.87
N LEU A 147 -8.72 7.68 -9.57
CA LEU A 147 -8.14 8.78 -10.34
C LEU A 147 -7.84 8.37 -11.79
N MET A 148 -7.34 7.16 -11.99
CA MET A 148 -6.96 6.64 -13.31
C MET A 148 -8.16 6.23 -14.16
N THR A 149 -9.26 5.83 -13.54
CA THR A 149 -10.48 5.39 -14.23
C THR A 149 -11.41 6.55 -14.55
N ILE A 150 -11.74 7.38 -13.56
CA ILE A 150 -12.71 8.47 -13.73
C ILE A 150 -12.05 9.72 -14.33
N LYS A 151 -10.73 9.90 -14.14
CA LYS A 151 -9.98 11.09 -14.54
C LYS A 151 -10.69 12.40 -14.15
N PRO A 152 -11.13 12.52 -12.89
CA PRO A 152 -11.98 13.62 -12.45
C PRO A 152 -11.28 14.97 -12.61
N ALA A 153 -12.08 16.03 -12.86
CA ALA A 153 -11.63 17.39 -12.62
C ALA A 153 -11.20 17.55 -11.14
N LEU A 154 -10.25 18.48 -10.87
CA LEU A 154 -9.58 18.63 -9.57
C LEU A 154 -10.56 18.64 -8.37
N THR A 155 -11.68 19.34 -8.52
CA THR A 155 -12.73 19.47 -7.50
C THR A 155 -13.34 18.15 -7.10
N VAL A 156 -13.69 17.29 -8.08
CA VAL A 156 -14.25 15.96 -7.81
C VAL A 156 -13.20 15.02 -7.21
N ALA A 157 -11.94 15.15 -7.64
CA ALA A 157 -10.83 14.34 -7.15
C ALA A 157 -10.54 14.58 -5.65
N VAL A 158 -10.55 15.85 -5.23
CA VAL A 158 -10.33 16.28 -3.84
C VAL A 158 -11.50 15.86 -2.96
N LEU A 159 -12.74 16.02 -3.43
CA LEU A 159 -13.93 15.57 -2.69
C LEU A 159 -13.95 14.05 -2.49
N ALA A 160 -13.54 13.27 -3.51
CA ALA A 160 -13.45 11.83 -3.41
C ALA A 160 -12.37 11.36 -2.42
N LEU A 161 -11.22 12.05 -2.37
CA LEU A 161 -10.17 11.79 -1.38
C LEU A 161 -10.67 12.10 0.04
N ALA A 162 -11.28 13.27 0.24
CA ALA A 162 -11.83 13.68 1.53
C ALA A 162 -12.90 12.72 2.02
N ALA A 163 -13.80 12.25 1.15
CA ALA A 163 -14.81 11.25 1.48
C ALA A 163 -14.17 9.92 1.89
N SER A 164 -13.17 9.46 1.14
CA SER A 164 -12.48 8.18 1.40
C SER A 164 -11.71 8.19 2.73
N LEU A 165 -11.01 9.29 3.03
CA LEU A 165 -10.36 9.52 4.32
C LEU A 165 -11.38 9.63 5.45
N GLY A 166 -12.49 10.35 5.24
CA GLY A 166 -13.57 10.48 6.21
C GLY A 166 -14.18 9.13 6.59
N VAL A 167 -14.46 8.27 5.61
CA VAL A 167 -14.96 6.90 5.84
C VAL A 167 -13.93 6.07 6.61
N ALA A 168 -12.65 6.12 6.22
CA ALA A 168 -11.60 5.37 6.91
C ALA A 168 -11.43 5.79 8.38
N LEU A 169 -11.48 7.11 8.65
CA LEU A 169 -11.39 7.66 9.99
C LEU A 169 -12.63 7.34 10.83
N LEU A 170 -13.83 7.43 10.26
CA LEU A 170 -15.08 7.06 10.93
C LEU A 170 -15.08 5.58 11.32
N LEU A 171 -14.68 4.69 10.41
CA LEU A 171 -14.58 3.26 10.72
C LEU A 171 -13.51 2.96 11.78
N ALA A 172 -12.42 3.72 11.81
CA ALA A 172 -11.42 3.63 12.86
C ALA A 172 -11.95 4.09 14.22
N ALA A 173 -12.72 5.19 14.26
CA ALA A 173 -13.34 5.72 15.47
C ALA A 173 -14.40 4.77 16.04
N LEU A 174 -15.27 4.22 15.20
CA LEU A 174 -16.30 3.25 15.61
C LEU A 174 -15.71 1.95 16.16
N ARG A 175 -14.52 1.55 15.69
CA ARG A 175 -13.77 0.40 16.22
C ARG A 175 -12.99 0.69 17.50
N SER A 176 -12.89 1.96 17.88
CA SER A 176 -12.16 2.44 19.07
C SER A 176 -13.07 2.67 20.27
N GLY A 177 -14.24 1.99 20.32
CA GLY A 177 -15.23 2.11 21.39
C GLY A 177 -14.62 2.00 22.80
N PRO A 178 -15.29 2.59 23.82
CA PRO A 178 -14.70 2.86 25.13
C PRO A 178 -14.11 1.58 25.71
N ARG A 179 -12.79 1.55 25.91
CA ARG A 179 -12.19 0.59 26.83
C ARG A 179 -12.77 0.91 28.19
N GLY A 180 -13.78 0.14 28.59
CA GLY A 180 -14.36 0.20 29.93
C GLY A 180 -13.22 0.13 30.92
N VAL A 181 -12.96 1.26 31.56
CA VAL A 181 -12.07 1.36 32.71
C VAL A 181 -12.75 0.52 33.79
N THR A 182 -12.31 -0.73 33.95
CA THR A 182 -12.55 -1.47 35.18
C THR A 182 -11.85 -0.68 36.29
N ARG A 183 -12.61 0.15 36.99
CA ARG A 183 -12.18 0.75 38.25
C ARG A 183 -11.95 -0.38 39.26
N PRO A 184 -10.79 -0.42 39.95
CA PRO A 184 -10.65 -1.23 41.14
C PRO A 184 -11.27 -0.50 42.34
N ALA A 185 -12.22 -1.16 42.99
CA ALA A 185 -12.43 -1.25 44.45
C ALA A 185 -13.66 -2.12 44.70
#